data_AF-A0A126T9I7-F1
#
_entry.id   AF-A0A126T9I7-F1
#
_cell.length_a   1.000
_cell.length_b   1.000
_cell.length_c   1.000
_cell.angle_alpha   90.00
_cell.angle_beta   90.00
_cell.angle_gamma   90.00
#
_symmetry.space_group_name_H-M   'P 1'
#
loop_
_entity.id
_entity.type
_entity.pdbx_description
1 polymer ?
#
loop_
_entity_poly.entity_id
_entity_poly.type
_entity_poly.pdbx_seq_one_letter_code
_entity_poly.pdbx_strand_id
1 'polypeptide(L)'
;MTPSEMLEQLKIDATPRTLATLEAIFEICLEQKERGINDFSIATIAKLGNKRGVPRAQSLRNKTGECYRALIKSFADANGSGVRERPETKSKEDWIEEISNPKHKLLARIQAAELSAAQSKIREFVPPGTRIDVYDHRGSLNDSEAKLTAQERRALEYIISKEFQQKWNFSETVYGELVDSNNKVVLKAATIDAVKKALNHL
;
A
#
# COMPACT_ATOMS: atom_id res chain seq x y z
N MET A 1 20.82 25.29 18.32
CA MET A 1 21.01 24.54 19.58
C MET A 1 21.13 23.07 19.21
N THR A 2 22.19 22.40 19.65
CA THR A 2 22.39 20.99 19.30
C THR A 2 21.41 20.10 20.09
N PRO A 3 21.00 18.93 19.56
CA PRO A 3 20.08 18.05 20.27
C PRO A 3 20.59 17.55 21.63
N SER A 4 21.91 17.47 21.81
CA SER A 4 22.57 17.14 23.07
C SER A 4 22.45 18.26 24.12
N GLU A 5 22.70 19.52 23.72
CA GLU A 5 22.51 20.68 24.62
C GLU A 5 21.05 20.86 25.01
N MET A 6 20.12 20.57 24.08
CA MET A 6 18.68 20.63 24.33
C MET A 6 18.24 19.57 25.34
N LEU A 7 18.84 18.37 25.28
CA LEU A 7 18.59 17.32 26.26
C LEU A 7 19.04 17.77 27.65
N GLU A 8 20.25 18.32 27.79
CA GLU A 8 20.78 18.77 29.08
C GLU A 8 19.92 19.87 29.72
N GLN A 9 19.43 20.85 28.95
CA GLN A 9 18.52 21.86 29.48
C GLN A 9 17.18 21.27 29.92
N LEU A 10 16.64 20.32 29.17
CA LEU A 10 15.38 19.66 29.53
C LEU A 10 15.51 18.71 30.73
N LYS A 11 16.73 18.28 31.09
CA LYS A 11 16.98 17.45 32.28
C LYS A 11 16.92 18.25 33.59
N ILE A 12 17.17 19.57 33.56
CA ILE A 12 17.26 20.41 34.76
C ILE A 12 15.91 20.50 35.50
N ASP A 13 14.81 20.60 34.76
CA ASP A 13 13.45 20.76 35.32
C ASP A 13 12.60 19.46 35.29
N ALA A 14 13.22 18.31 35.01
CA ALA A 14 12.50 17.07 34.72
C ALA A 14 12.33 16.15 35.93
N THR A 15 11.13 15.60 36.08
CA THR A 15 10.84 14.45 36.96
C THR A 15 11.58 13.18 36.51
N PRO A 16 11.80 12.19 37.40
CA PRO A 16 12.48 10.93 37.05
C PRO A 16 11.83 10.18 35.87
N ARG A 17 10.50 10.26 35.77
CA ARG A 17 9.74 9.65 34.67
C ARG A 17 9.92 10.38 33.34
N THR A 18 9.99 11.70 33.38
CA THR A 18 10.23 12.52 32.18
C THR A 18 11.67 12.38 31.70
N LEU A 19 12.63 12.21 32.60
CA LEU A 19 14.04 11.92 32.27
C LEU A 19 14.19 10.61 31.47
N ALA A 20 13.65 9.51 31.99
CA ALA A 20 13.70 8.22 31.30
C ALA A 20 13.04 8.27 29.91
N THR A 21 11.97 9.06 29.78
CA THR A 21 11.27 9.24 28.51
C THR A 21 12.08 10.11 27.53
N LEU A 22 12.72 11.18 28.00
CA LEU A 22 13.59 12.04 27.20
C LEU A 22 14.80 11.28 26.68
N GLU A 23 15.43 10.44 27.52
CA GLU A 23 16.55 9.58 27.13
C GLU A 23 16.10 8.56 26.07
N ALA A 24 14.97 7.89 26.27
CA ALA A 24 14.43 6.96 25.28
C ALA A 24 14.16 7.63 23.93
N ILE A 25 13.63 8.86 23.91
CA ILE A 25 13.42 9.64 22.68
C ILE A 25 14.75 10.02 22.04
N PHE A 26 15.72 10.47 22.83
CA PHE A 26 17.05 10.85 22.35
C PHE A 26 17.76 9.68 21.66
N GLU A 27 17.79 8.51 22.28
CA GLU A 27 18.38 7.29 21.72
C GLU A 27 17.73 6.88 20.39
N ILE A 28 16.41 6.95 20.29
CA ILE A 28 15.69 6.63 19.04
C ILE A 28 16.01 7.64 17.94
N CYS A 29 16.09 8.92 18.28
CA CYS A 29 16.48 9.96 17.32
C CYS A 29 17.93 9.79 16.87
N LEU A 30 18.84 9.37 17.75
CA LEU A 30 20.21 9.03 17.39
C LEU A 30 20.27 7.82 16.45
N GLU A 31 19.59 6.72 16.77
CA GLU A 31 19.53 5.53 15.91
C GLU A 31 18.96 5.87 14.52
N GLN A 32 17.92 6.71 14.45
CA GLN A 32 17.34 7.17 13.19
C GLN A 32 18.36 7.97 12.36
N LYS A 33 19.13 8.85 13.03
CA LYS A 33 20.20 9.61 12.39
C LYS A 33 21.33 8.71 11.88
N GLU A 34 21.78 7.74 12.68
CA GLU A 34 22.82 6.78 12.27
C GLU A 34 22.39 5.92 11.08
N ARG A 35 21.09 5.58 10.99
CA ARG A 35 20.50 4.86 9.85
C ARG A 35 20.30 5.73 8.61
N GLY A 36 20.60 7.04 8.68
CA GLY A 36 20.37 7.99 7.59
C GLY A 36 18.88 8.30 7.33
N ILE A 37 18.00 8.00 8.28
CA ILE A 37 16.55 8.24 8.17
C ILE A 37 16.24 9.60 8.80
N ASN A 38 15.87 10.57 7.97
CA ASN A 38 15.57 11.94 8.41
C ASN A 38 14.10 12.17 8.80
N ASP A 39 13.35 11.12 9.17
CA ASP A 39 11.98 11.24 9.65
C ASP A 39 11.92 11.28 11.18
N PHE A 40 11.92 12.50 11.71
CA PHE A 40 11.76 12.82 13.13
C PHE A 40 10.34 13.27 13.46
N SER A 41 9.32 12.85 12.71
CA SER A 41 7.94 13.21 13.04
C SER A 41 7.49 12.58 14.38
N ILE A 42 6.64 13.29 15.13
CA ILE A 42 6.09 12.81 16.42
C ILE A 42 5.44 11.43 16.28
N ALA A 43 4.80 11.16 15.12
CA ALA A 43 4.16 9.87 14.85
C ALA A 43 5.18 8.74 14.71
N THR A 44 6.27 8.98 13.98
CA THR A 44 7.35 8.01 13.75
C THR A 44 8.10 7.70 15.04
N ILE A 45 8.49 8.73 15.81
CA ILE A 45 9.16 8.56 17.10
C ILE A 45 8.27 7.83 18.12
N ALA A 46 6.99 8.18 18.21
CA ALA A 46 6.06 7.47 19.10
C ALA A 46 5.89 5.99 18.71
N LYS A 47 5.89 5.68 17.41
CA LYS A 47 5.77 4.29 16.91
C LYS A 47 7.02 3.47 17.21
N LEU A 48 8.20 4.03 16.96
CA LEU A 48 9.50 3.40 17.22
C LEU A 48 9.74 3.21 18.72
N GLY A 49 9.36 4.20 19.53
CA GLY A 49 9.61 4.22 20.97
C GLY A 49 8.54 3.59 21.85
N ASN A 50 7.44 3.12 21.29
CA ASN A 50 6.32 2.56 22.07
C ASN A 50 6.76 1.40 22.99
N LYS A 51 7.75 0.60 22.57
CA LYS A 51 8.32 -0.51 23.37
C LYS A 51 9.43 -0.06 24.35
N ARG A 52 9.95 1.15 24.21
CA ARG A 52 11.05 1.73 25.00
C ARG A 52 10.58 2.77 26.02
N GLY A 53 9.27 2.84 26.27
CA GLY A 53 8.69 3.77 27.25
C GLY A 53 8.30 5.15 26.70
N VAL A 54 8.39 5.36 25.38
CA VAL A 54 7.91 6.61 24.76
C VAL A 54 6.38 6.62 24.72
N PRO A 55 5.72 7.71 25.20
CA PRO A 55 4.28 7.86 25.15
C PRO A 55 3.72 7.82 23.72
N ARG A 56 2.44 7.45 23.61
CA ARG A 56 1.72 7.50 22.32
C ARG A 56 1.74 8.91 21.72
N ALA A 57 1.65 8.99 20.39
CA ALA A 57 1.68 10.26 19.65
C ALA A 57 0.66 11.30 20.16
N GLN A 58 -0.51 10.86 20.63
CA GLN A 58 -1.53 11.73 21.22
C GLN A 58 -1.04 12.41 22.51
N SER A 59 -0.34 11.68 23.38
CA SER A 59 0.22 12.22 24.62
C SER A 59 1.36 13.20 24.37
N LEU A 60 2.17 12.98 23.32
CA LEU A 60 3.22 13.92 22.90
C LEU A 60 2.64 15.20 22.28
N ARG A 61 1.42 15.17 21.75
CA ARG A 61 0.70 16.34 21.23
C ARG A 61 0.03 17.18 22.32
N ASN A 62 -0.26 16.58 23.47
CA ASN A 62 -0.86 17.28 24.60
C ASN A 62 0.13 18.28 25.26
N LYS A 63 -0.38 19.21 26.08
CA LYS A 63 0.42 20.24 26.76
C LYS A 63 1.55 19.65 27.62
N THR A 64 1.32 18.49 28.24
CA THR A 64 2.32 17.78 29.05
C THR A 64 3.48 17.20 28.24
N GLY A 65 3.38 17.17 26.91
CA GLY A 65 4.41 16.66 26.01
C GLY A 65 5.28 17.73 25.35
N GLU A 66 5.19 18.98 25.79
CA GLU A 66 5.92 20.11 25.19
C GLU A 66 7.45 19.91 25.21
N CYS A 67 8.00 19.47 26.35
CA CYS A 67 9.42 19.16 26.50
C CYS A 67 9.90 18.10 25.49
N TYR A 68 9.12 17.04 25.30
CA TYR A 68 9.45 15.99 24.32
C TYR A 68 9.38 16.49 22.88
N ARG A 69 8.39 17.34 22.57
CA ARG A 69 8.26 17.95 21.25
C ARG A 69 9.43 18.88 20.94
N ALA A 70 9.89 19.63 21.94
CA ALA A 70 11.03 20.51 21.80
C ALA A 70 12.32 19.73 21.48
N LEU A 71 12.54 18.57 22.13
CA LEU A 71 13.63 17.65 21.81
C LEU A 71 13.50 17.04 20.40
N ILE A 72 12.33 16.53 20.03
CA ILE A 72 12.11 15.96 18.69
C ILE A 72 12.31 17.02 17.60
N LYS A 73 11.87 18.25 17.85
CA LYS A 73 12.03 19.38 16.94
C LYS A 73 13.50 19.77 16.76
N SER A 74 14.31 19.78 17.83
CA SER A 74 15.74 20.09 17.70
C SER A 74 16.49 19.08 16.82
N PHE A 75 16.11 17.80 16.84
CA PHE A 75 16.63 16.80 15.89
C PHE A 75 16.16 17.03 14.45
N ALA A 76 14.89 17.40 14.27
CA ALA A 76 14.35 17.72 12.95
C ALA A 76 15.05 18.95 12.33
N ASP A 77 15.26 20.00 13.13
CA ASP A 77 15.92 21.25 12.75
C ASP A 77 17.42 21.03 12.48
N ALA A 78 18.11 20.22 13.30
CA ALA A 78 19.54 19.93 13.14
C ALA A 78 19.87 19.09 11.88
N ASN A 79 18.94 18.26 11.41
CA ASN A 79 19.13 17.41 10.24
C ASN A 79 18.59 18.03 8.93
N GLY A 80 18.28 19.33 8.93
CA GLY A 80 17.77 20.04 7.74
C GLY A 80 16.37 19.57 7.29
N SER A 81 15.76 18.64 8.02
CA SER A 81 14.36 18.26 7.94
C SER A 81 13.50 19.29 8.67
N GLY A 82 13.72 20.59 8.37
CA GLY A 82 12.65 21.55 8.48
C GLY A 82 11.45 20.91 7.80
N VAL A 83 10.36 20.79 8.55
CA VAL A 83 9.07 20.26 8.11
C VAL A 83 8.98 20.51 6.62
N ARG A 84 9.11 19.46 5.80
CA ARG A 84 8.69 19.57 4.41
C ARG A 84 7.22 19.90 4.56
N GLU A 85 6.90 21.19 4.52
CA GLU A 85 5.53 21.65 4.39
C GLU A 85 5.01 20.77 3.27
N ARG A 86 4.08 19.88 3.64
CA ARG A 86 3.40 19.09 2.62
C ARG A 86 2.98 20.13 1.60
N PRO A 87 3.32 19.99 0.31
CA PRO A 87 2.87 20.95 -0.67
C PRO A 87 1.38 21.08 -0.41
N GLU A 88 0.94 22.28 0.01
CA GLU A 88 -0.47 22.53 0.27
C GLU A 88 -1.13 22.10 -1.02
N THR A 89 -1.81 20.96 -0.99
CA THR A 89 -2.56 20.48 -2.13
C THR A 89 -3.65 21.50 -2.25
N LYS A 90 -3.39 22.54 -3.05
CA LYS A 90 -4.28 23.67 -3.18
C LYS A 90 -5.64 23.09 -3.53
N SER A 91 -6.57 23.14 -2.59
CA SER A 91 -7.91 22.65 -2.84
C SER A 91 -8.46 23.50 -3.97
N LYS A 92 -9.33 22.92 -4.82
CA LYS A 92 -9.99 23.66 -5.90
C LYS A 92 -10.72 24.92 -5.39
N GLU A 93 -10.99 24.99 -4.10
CA GLU A 93 -11.74 26.04 -3.41
C GLU A 93 -10.86 27.04 -2.64
N ASP A 94 -9.54 26.91 -2.66
CA ASP A 94 -8.64 27.77 -1.86
C ASP A 94 -8.71 29.26 -2.28
N TRP A 95 -9.07 29.54 -3.54
CA TRP A 95 -9.28 30.91 -4.03
C TRP A 95 -10.40 31.65 -3.26
N ILE A 96 -11.31 30.92 -2.60
CA ILE A 96 -12.36 31.52 -1.77
C ILE A 96 -11.74 32.27 -0.57
N GLU A 97 -10.57 31.83 -0.10
CA GLU A 97 -9.88 32.49 1.00
C GLU A 97 -9.24 33.83 0.61
N GLU A 98 -8.98 34.04 -0.68
CA GLU A 98 -8.44 35.29 -1.23
C GLU A 98 -9.50 36.41 -1.29
N ILE A 99 -10.79 36.09 -1.14
CA ILE A 99 -11.88 37.06 -1.16
C ILE A 99 -11.83 37.95 0.10
N SER A 100 -11.58 39.24 -0.08
CA SER A 100 -11.45 40.19 1.04
C SER A 100 -12.78 40.48 1.76
N ASN A 101 -13.90 40.54 1.04
CA ASN A 101 -15.20 40.86 1.63
C ASN A 101 -15.79 39.62 2.34
N PRO A 102 -16.03 39.66 3.67
CA PRO A 102 -16.53 38.50 4.42
C PRO A 102 -17.88 37.98 3.92
N LYS A 103 -18.78 38.87 3.46
CA LYS A 103 -20.09 38.46 2.93
C LYS A 103 -19.94 37.68 1.63
N HIS A 104 -19.09 38.17 0.72
CA HIS A 104 -18.82 37.49 -0.56
C HIS A 104 -18.09 36.16 -0.34
N LYS A 105 -17.14 36.12 0.61
CA LYS A 105 -16.46 34.88 1.00
C LYS A 105 -17.47 33.83 1.49
N LEU A 106 -18.41 34.22 2.36
CA LEU A 106 -19.45 33.31 2.84
C LEU A 106 -20.34 32.79 1.70
N LEU A 107 -20.79 33.67 0.80
CA LEU A 107 -21.60 33.28 -0.35
C LEU A 107 -20.86 32.30 -1.27
N ALA A 108 -19.58 32.57 -1.55
CA ALA A 108 -18.74 31.68 -2.35
C ALA A 108 -18.57 30.30 -1.70
N ARG A 109 -18.38 30.24 -0.37
CA ARG A 109 -18.33 28.96 0.37
C ARG A 109 -19.64 28.19 0.29
N ILE A 110 -20.78 28.87 0.44
CA ILE A 110 -22.11 28.24 0.30
C ILE A 110 -22.26 27.65 -1.10
N GLN A 111 -21.94 28.43 -2.13
CA GLN A 111 -22.08 28.00 -3.51
C GLN A 111 -21.13 26.85 -3.87
N ALA A 112 -19.91 26.85 -3.34
CA ALA A 112 -18.98 25.73 -3.49
C ALA A 112 -19.51 24.44 -2.84
N ALA A 113 -20.09 24.54 -1.63
CA ALA A 113 -20.70 23.41 -0.95
C ALA A 113 -21.91 22.85 -1.71
N GLU A 114 -22.78 23.71 -2.24
CA GLU A 114 -23.92 23.30 -3.07
C GLU A 114 -23.48 22.63 -4.36
N LEU A 115 -22.45 23.16 -5.03
CA LEU A 115 -21.88 22.60 -6.25
C LEU A 115 -21.29 21.21 -5.98
N SER A 116 -20.52 21.05 -4.91
CA SER A 116 -19.97 19.76 -4.49
C SER A 116 -21.07 18.72 -4.20
N ALA A 117 -22.12 19.13 -3.50
CA ALA A 117 -23.28 18.27 -3.23
C ALA A 117 -24.02 17.89 -4.53
N ALA A 118 -24.20 18.81 -5.47
CA ALA A 118 -24.83 18.54 -6.76
C ALA A 118 -24.00 17.57 -7.61
N GLN A 119 -22.67 17.75 -7.64
CA GLN A 119 -21.77 16.83 -8.33
C GLN A 119 -21.75 15.43 -7.71
N SER A 120 -21.85 15.33 -6.38
CA SER A 120 -22.00 14.03 -5.70
C SER A 120 -23.26 13.32 -6.16
N LYS A 121 -24.41 14.03 -6.19
CA LYS A 121 -25.68 13.47 -6.68
C LYS A 121 -25.62 13.02 -8.14
N ILE A 122 -24.94 13.80 -8.99
CA ILE A 122 -24.74 13.42 -10.41
C ILE A 122 -23.88 12.15 -10.51
N ARG A 123 -22.85 12.01 -9.67
CA ARG A 123 -21.99 10.82 -9.64
C ARG A 123 -22.72 9.56 -9.17
N GLU A 124 -23.67 9.71 -8.26
CA GLU A 124 -24.54 8.60 -7.82
C GLU A 124 -25.46 8.11 -8.94
N PHE A 125 -25.76 8.96 -9.92
CA PHE A 125 -26.57 8.57 -11.07
C PHE A 125 -25.74 7.72 -12.04
N VAL A 126 -26.08 6.44 -12.16
CA VAL A 126 -25.49 5.55 -13.17
C VAL A 126 -26.13 5.84 -14.53
N PRO A 127 -25.35 6.20 -15.57
CA PRO A 127 -25.90 6.50 -16.88
C PRO A 127 -26.70 5.33 -17.49
N PRO A 128 -27.78 5.60 -18.24
CA PRO A 128 -28.51 4.57 -18.98
C PRO A 128 -27.57 3.84 -19.95
N GLY A 129 -27.58 2.50 -19.92
CA GLY A 129 -26.70 1.66 -20.75
C GLY A 129 -25.37 1.27 -20.10
N THR A 130 -25.11 1.71 -18.86
CA THR A 130 -23.94 1.24 -18.09
C THR A 130 -24.16 -0.22 -17.70
N ARG A 131 -23.31 -1.11 -18.21
CA ARG A 131 -23.28 -2.51 -17.78
C ARG A 131 -22.62 -2.59 -16.40
N ILE A 132 -23.39 -2.96 -15.39
CA ILE A 132 -22.88 -3.23 -14.04
C ILE A 132 -22.65 -4.74 -13.95
N ASP A 133 -21.40 -5.17 -14.05
CA ASP A 133 -21.03 -6.57 -13.80
C ASP A 133 -20.83 -6.76 -12.28
N VAL A 134 -21.77 -7.45 -11.63
CA VAL A 134 -21.73 -7.76 -10.20
C VAL A 134 -21.13 -9.15 -10.03
N TYR A 135 -19.89 -9.21 -9.55
CA TYR A 135 -19.22 -10.48 -9.24
C TYR A 135 -19.47 -10.87 -7.79
N ASP A 136 -20.31 -11.87 -7.54
CA ASP A 136 -20.38 -12.57 -6.25
C ASP A 136 -19.13 -13.45 -6.17
N HIS A 137 -18.12 -13.05 -5.38
CA HIS A 137 -16.79 -13.68 -5.35
C HIS A 137 -16.78 -15.10 -4.75
N ARG A 138 -17.92 -15.80 -4.78
CA ARG A 138 -18.09 -17.18 -4.28
C ARG A 138 -17.40 -18.24 -5.13
N GLY A 139 -16.72 -17.86 -6.21
CA GLY A 139 -15.90 -18.75 -7.03
C GLY A 139 -14.77 -18.06 -7.78
N SER A 140 -14.36 -16.85 -7.36
CA SER A 140 -13.24 -16.15 -7.99
C SER A 140 -11.93 -16.77 -7.50
N LEU A 141 -11.60 -17.96 -8.01
CA LEU A 141 -10.20 -18.31 -8.22
C LEU A 141 -9.65 -17.19 -9.10
N ASN A 142 -8.65 -16.50 -8.60
CA ASN A 142 -8.11 -15.29 -9.17
C ASN A 142 -7.98 -15.45 -10.70
N ASP A 143 -8.41 -14.46 -11.49
CA ASP A 143 -8.29 -14.52 -12.96
C ASP A 143 -6.81 -14.68 -13.44
N SER A 144 -5.86 -14.44 -12.51
CA SER A 144 -4.43 -14.74 -12.65
C SER A 144 -4.04 -16.21 -12.37
N GLU A 145 -4.83 -16.99 -11.62
CA GLU A 145 -4.67 -18.44 -11.45
C GLU A 145 -5.24 -19.25 -12.63
N ALA A 146 -6.12 -18.66 -13.44
CA ALA A 146 -6.66 -19.31 -14.63
C ALA A 146 -5.67 -19.38 -15.80
N LYS A 147 -4.60 -18.56 -15.78
CA LYS A 147 -3.59 -18.50 -16.84
C LYS A 147 -2.44 -19.44 -16.54
N LEU A 148 -2.12 -20.31 -17.51
CA LEU A 148 -0.96 -21.18 -17.43
C LEU A 148 0.34 -20.35 -17.34
N THR A 149 1.19 -20.68 -16.38
CA THR A 149 2.55 -20.13 -16.33
C THR A 149 3.36 -20.61 -17.55
N ALA A 150 4.44 -19.90 -17.88
CA ALA A 150 5.32 -20.29 -18.99
C ALA A 150 5.91 -21.70 -18.82
N GLN A 151 6.09 -22.17 -17.58
CA GLN A 151 6.58 -23.51 -17.29
C GLN A 151 5.49 -24.57 -17.49
N GLU A 152 4.27 -24.33 -17.01
CA GLU A 152 3.13 -25.23 -17.20
C GLU A 152 2.78 -25.38 -18.67
N ARG A 153 2.78 -24.27 -19.43
CA ARG A 153 2.58 -24.29 -20.87
C ARG A 153 3.60 -25.18 -21.59
N ARG A 154 4.89 -25.01 -21.30
CA ARG A 154 5.95 -25.85 -21.89
C ARG A 154 5.81 -27.33 -21.52
N ALA A 155 5.39 -27.63 -20.29
CA ALA A 155 5.15 -29.00 -19.86
C ALA A 155 4.01 -29.65 -20.65
N LEU A 156 2.90 -28.93 -20.84
CA LEU A 156 1.77 -29.40 -21.65
C LEU A 156 2.13 -29.54 -23.13
N GLU A 157 2.89 -28.60 -23.70
CA GLU A 157 3.41 -28.65 -25.07
C GLU A 157 4.32 -29.88 -25.28
N TYR A 158 5.15 -30.23 -24.28
CA TYR A 158 5.99 -31.42 -24.35
C TYR A 158 5.17 -32.72 -24.32
N ILE A 159 4.11 -32.82 -23.51
CA ILE A 159 3.26 -34.02 -23.42
C ILE A 159 2.60 -34.35 -24.76
N ILE A 160 2.21 -33.33 -25.54
CA ILE A 160 1.61 -33.52 -26.87
C ILE A 160 2.66 -33.58 -28.01
N SER A 161 3.93 -33.40 -27.69
CA SER A 161 4.99 -33.36 -28.69
C SER A 161 5.26 -34.75 -29.29
N LYS A 162 5.72 -34.76 -30.55
CA LYS A 162 6.20 -35.99 -31.20
C LYS A 162 7.43 -36.58 -30.51
N GLU A 163 8.24 -35.75 -29.86
CA GLU A 163 9.42 -36.17 -29.11
C GLU A 163 9.03 -37.05 -27.92
N PHE A 164 7.99 -36.66 -27.18
CA PHE A 164 7.46 -37.45 -26.08
C PHE A 164 6.86 -38.77 -26.58
N GLN A 165 6.07 -38.72 -27.67
CA GLN A 165 5.50 -39.91 -28.27
C GLN A 165 6.57 -40.91 -28.74
N GLN A 166 7.63 -40.41 -29.41
CA GLN A 166 8.73 -41.25 -29.89
C GLN A 166 9.56 -41.83 -28.76
N LYS A 167 9.84 -41.05 -27.71
CA LYS A 167 10.65 -41.50 -26.57
C LYS A 167 10.01 -42.68 -25.83
N TRP A 168 8.69 -42.72 -25.79
CA TRP A 168 7.93 -43.73 -25.06
C TRP A 168 7.19 -44.72 -25.97
N ASN A 169 7.43 -44.67 -27.29
CA ASN A 169 6.74 -45.49 -28.30
C ASN A 169 5.20 -45.42 -28.20
N PHE A 170 4.68 -44.23 -27.94
CA PHE A 170 3.26 -43.97 -27.87
C PHE A 170 2.68 -43.58 -29.24
N SER A 171 1.42 -43.96 -29.48
CA SER A 171 0.68 -43.58 -30.68
C SER A 171 -0.64 -42.88 -30.33
N GLU A 172 -0.97 -41.85 -31.12
CA GLU A 172 -2.21 -41.09 -31.00
C GLU A 172 -3.33 -41.76 -31.80
N THR A 173 -4.47 -42.02 -31.17
CA THR A 173 -5.67 -42.55 -31.84
C THR A 173 -6.60 -41.42 -32.29
N VAL A 174 -7.57 -41.75 -33.15
CA VAL A 174 -8.56 -40.82 -33.70
C VAL A 174 -9.42 -40.15 -32.62
N TYR A 175 -9.51 -40.74 -31.43
CA TYR A 175 -10.27 -40.21 -30.29
C TYR A 175 -9.44 -39.32 -29.35
N GLY A 176 -8.21 -38.96 -29.75
CA GLY A 176 -7.29 -38.19 -28.92
C GLY A 176 -6.77 -38.97 -27.71
N GLU A 177 -6.75 -40.30 -27.79
CA GLU A 177 -6.13 -41.19 -26.81
C GLU A 177 -4.66 -41.40 -27.15
N LEU A 178 -3.89 -41.71 -26.12
CA LEU A 178 -2.48 -42.03 -26.27
C LEU A 178 -2.27 -43.47 -25.78
N VAL A 179 -1.91 -44.36 -26.71
CA VAL A 179 -1.77 -45.80 -26.45
C VAL A 179 -0.31 -46.24 -26.58
N ASP A 180 0.06 -47.20 -25.74
CA ASP A 180 1.39 -47.84 -25.76
C ASP A 180 1.49 -48.89 -26.88
N SER A 181 2.71 -49.39 -27.12
CA SER A 181 3.05 -50.46 -28.08
C SER A 181 2.21 -51.73 -27.90
N ASN A 182 1.69 -51.96 -26.70
CA ASN A 182 0.80 -53.08 -26.35
C ASN A 182 -0.71 -52.73 -26.47
N ASN A 183 -1.05 -51.63 -27.14
CA ASN A 183 -2.41 -51.11 -27.30
C ASN A 183 -3.14 -50.82 -25.98
N LYS A 184 -2.37 -50.55 -24.92
CA LYS A 184 -2.89 -50.17 -23.60
C LYS A 184 -3.05 -48.66 -23.53
N VAL A 185 -4.22 -48.20 -23.10
CA VAL A 185 -4.52 -46.77 -22.94
C VAL A 185 -3.69 -46.19 -21.81
N VAL A 186 -2.83 -45.22 -22.15
CA VAL A 186 -2.01 -44.46 -21.20
C VAL A 186 -2.71 -43.15 -20.86
N LEU A 187 -3.21 -42.44 -21.86
CA LEU A 187 -4.04 -41.25 -21.69
C LEU A 187 -5.44 -41.50 -22.26
N LYS A 188 -6.46 -41.12 -21.48
CA LYS A 188 -7.87 -41.34 -21.80
C LYS A 188 -8.32 -40.54 -23.03
N ALA A 189 -9.46 -40.92 -23.59
CA ALA A 189 -10.08 -40.22 -24.72
C ALA A 189 -10.21 -38.72 -24.47
N ALA A 190 -10.04 -37.96 -25.54
CA ALA A 190 -10.05 -36.50 -25.56
C ALA A 190 -8.96 -35.80 -24.73
N THR A 191 -7.99 -36.52 -24.16
CA THR A 191 -6.93 -35.89 -23.35
C THR A 191 -6.06 -34.97 -24.22
N ILE A 192 -5.66 -35.43 -25.41
CA ILE A 192 -4.86 -34.63 -26.33
C ILE A 192 -5.64 -33.41 -26.83
N ASP A 193 -6.93 -33.59 -27.13
CA ASP A 193 -7.80 -32.51 -27.59
C ASP A 193 -8.07 -31.47 -26.49
N ALA A 194 -8.24 -31.93 -25.25
CA ALA A 194 -8.40 -31.07 -24.09
C ALA A 194 -7.13 -30.23 -23.84
N VAL A 195 -5.95 -30.85 -23.93
CA VAL A 195 -4.67 -30.13 -23.79
C VAL A 195 -4.47 -29.13 -24.93
N LYS A 196 -4.76 -29.50 -26.19
CA LYS A 196 -4.72 -28.58 -27.35
C LYS A 196 -5.67 -27.39 -27.15
N LYS A 197 -6.89 -27.62 -26.64
CA LYS A 197 -7.85 -26.55 -26.33
C LYS A 197 -7.37 -25.66 -25.18
N ALA A 198 -6.82 -26.24 -24.12
CA ALA A 198 -6.27 -25.51 -22.99
C ALA A 198 -5.12 -24.58 -23.42
N LEU A 199 -4.20 -25.06 -24.27
CA LEU A 199 -3.09 -24.24 -24.79
C LEU A 199 -3.53 -23.08 -25.69
N ASN A 200 -4.71 -23.18 -26.33
CA ASN A 200 -5.22 -22.18 -27.27
C ASN A 200 -6.17 -21.15 -26.64
N HIS A 201 -6.84 -21.51 -25.54
CA HIS A 201 -7.97 -20.73 -24.99
C HIS A 201 -7.79 -20.27 -23.53
N LEU A 202 -6.74 -20.72 -22.83
CA LEU A 202 -6.36 -20.27 -21.48
C LEU A 202 -5.04 -19.49 -21.54
#